data_AF-A0A8S2T8V8-F1
#
_entry.id   AF-A0A8S2T8V8-F1
#
_cell.length_a   1.000
_cell.length_b   1.000
_cell.length_c   1.000
_cell.angle_alpha   90.00
_cell.angle_beta   90.00
_cell.angle_gamma   90.00
#
_symmetry.space_group_name_H-M   'P 1'
#
loop_
_entity.id
_entity.type
_entity.pdbx_description
1 polymer ?
#
loop_
_entity_poly.entity_id
_entity_poly.type
_entity_poly.pdbx_seq_one_letter_code
_entity_poly.pdbx_strand_id
1 'polypeptide(L)' 'MLAHKAEDEGIICVENIATGRKPHIDYNCVPNVIYTHPEVAWIGKSEEQLKQEGVKYRIGKFPMSA' A
#
# COMPACT_ATOMS: atom_id res chain seq x y z
N MET A 1 8.47 6.86 0.96
CA MET A 1 9.74 6.41 0.33
C MET A 1 10.04 5.03 0.89
N LEU A 2 9.95 3.98 0.08
CA LEU A 2 10.03 2.59 0.51
C LEU A 2 10.83 1.78 -0.52
N ALA A 3 11.53 0.74 -0.07
CA ALA A 3 12.39 -0.07 -0.93
C ALA A 3 11.59 -0.80 -2.02
N HIS A 4 10.56 -1.56 -1.63
CA HIS A 4 9.70 -2.30 -2.55
C HIS A 4 8.92 -1.41 -3.52
N LYS A 5 8.60 -0.17 -3.13
CA LYS A 5 8.02 0.82 -4.06
C LYS A 5 9.02 1.16 -5.18
N ALA A 6 10.28 1.40 -4.84
CA ALA A 6 11.31 1.74 -5.82
C ALA A 6 11.68 0.56 -6.71
N GLU A 7 11.68 -0.66 -6.16
CA GLU A 7 11.88 -1.90 -6.88
C GLU A 7 10.82 -2.10 -7.97
N ASP A 8 9.53 -2.06 -7.60
CA ASP A 8 8.43 -2.21 -8.55
C ASP A 8 8.43 -1.10 -9.60
N GLU A 9 8.71 0.15 -9.22
CA GLU A 9 8.86 1.28 -10.14
C GLU A 9 10.01 1.05 -11.16
N GLY A 10 11.07 0.36 -10.74
CA GLY A 10 12.17 -0.05 -11.61
C GLY A 10 11.73 -1.12 -12.62
N ILE A 11 11.03 -2.16 -12.16
CA ILE A 11 10.52 -3.26 -13.00
C ILE A 11 9.57 -2.72 -14.08
N ILE A 12 8.56 -1.93 -13.69
CA ILE A 12 7.59 -1.39 -14.65
C ILE A 12 8.27 -0.48 -15.70
N CYS A 13 9.33 0.23 -15.32
CA CYS A 13 10.08 1.10 -16.21
C CYS A 13 10.78 0.29 -17.29
N VAL A 14 11.55 -0.74 -16.91
CA VAL A 14 12.30 -1.56 -17.88
C VAL A 14 11.37 -2.39 -18.76
N GLU A 15 10.25 -2.89 -18.23
CA GLU A 15 9.25 -3.62 -18.99
C GLU A 15 8.58 -2.75 -20.07
N ASN A 16 8.23 -1.51 -19.72
CA ASN A 16 7.67 -0.55 -20.67
C ASN A 16 8.67 -0.22 -21.78
N ILE A 17 9.93 0.06 -21.41
CA ILE A 17 11.01 0.32 -22.38
C ILE A 17 11.21 -0.87 -23.34
N ALA A 18 11.24 -2.10 -22.80
CA ALA A 18 11.56 -3.29 -23.59
C ALA A 18 10.42 -3.79 -24.49
N THR A 19 9.17 -3.68 -24.02
CA THR A 19 8.02 -4.33 -24.68
C THR A 19 7.04 -3.34 -25.30
N GLY A 20 7.14 -2.05 -24.96
CA GLY A 20 6.13 -1.04 -25.30
C GLY A 20 4.76 -1.28 -24.64
N ARG A 21 4.65 -2.25 -23.72
CA ARG A 21 3.45 -2.49 -22.93
C ARG A 21 3.36 -1.48 -21.79
N LYS A 22 2.17 -1.34 -21.22
CA LYS A 22 1.91 -0.45 -20.08
C LYS A 22 1.68 -1.27 -18.81
N PRO A 23 2.74 -1.78 -18.16
CA PRO A 23 2.63 -2.42 -16.86
C PRO A 23 2.08 -1.41 -15.83
N HIS A 24 1.45 -1.91 -14.77
CA HIS A 24 0.74 -1.08 -13.79
C HIS A 24 1.25 -1.33 -12.38
N ILE A 25 1.27 -0.28 -11.57
CA ILE A 25 1.47 -0.34 -10.13
C ILE A 25 0.30 0.38 -9.46
N ASP A 26 -0.34 -0.26 -8.47
CA ASP A 26 -1.33 0.39 -7.62
C ASP A 26 -0.68 0.85 -6.32
N TYR A 27 -0.45 2.16 -6.21
CA TYR A 27 0.15 2.76 -5.03
C TYR A 27 -0.68 2.61 -3.75
N ASN A 28 -1.99 2.40 -3.86
CA ASN A 28 -2.85 2.13 -2.71
C ASN A 28 -2.61 0.72 -2.13
N CYS A 29 -2.04 -0.18 -2.93
CA CYS A 29 -1.68 -1.54 -2.53
C CYS A 29 -0.20 -1.66 -2.10
N VAL A 30 0.53 -0.56 -1.94
CA VAL A 30 1.91 -0.58 -1.41
C VAL A 30 1.87 -0.57 0.12
N PRO A 31 2.36 -1.63 0.81
CA PRO A 31 2.31 -1.71 2.26
C PRO A 31 3.34 -0.79 2.93
N ASN A 32 3.05 -0.37 4.16
CA ASN A 32 3.95 0.37 5.03
C ASN A 32 4.23 -0.44 6.29
N VAL A 33 5.48 -0.43 6.77
CA VAL A 33 5.91 -1.16 7.97
C VAL A 33 6.84 -0.29 8.81
N ILE A 34 6.64 -0.33 10.13
CA ILE A 34 7.53 0.22 11.15
C ILE A 34 8.02 -0.94 12.02
N TYR A 35 9.33 -1.22 11.96
CA TYR A 35 9.98 -2.38 12.60
C TYR A 35 10.33 -2.17 14.08
N THR A 36 9.38 -1.63 14.86
CA THR A 36 9.49 -1.56 16.32
C THR A 36 9.04 -2.86 16.98
N HIS A 37 9.05 -2.91 18.31
CA HIS A 37 8.44 -4.00 19.06
C HIS A 37 7.36 -3.45 20.03
N PRO A 38 6.06 -3.65 19.77
CA PRO A 38 5.48 -4.38 18.62
C PRO A 38 5.68 -3.64 17.29
N GLU A 39 5.64 -4.39 16.18
CA GLU A 39 5.67 -3.84 14.84
C GLU A 39 4.33 -3.16 14.50
N VAL A 40 4.36 -2.23 13.55
CA VAL A 40 3.15 -1.56 13.03
C VAL A 40 3.16 -1.67 11.51
N ALA A 41 2.04 -2.12 10.92
CA ALA A 41 1.90 -2.21 9.48
C ALA A 41 0.48 -1.84 9.02
N TRP A 42 0.37 -1.30 7.80
CA TRP A 42 -0.91 -1.02 7.16
C TRP A 42 -0.79 -1.02 5.63
N ILE A 43 -1.93 -1.17 4.97
CA ILE A 43 -2.11 -1.12 3.51
C ILE A 43 -3.50 -0.55 3.19
N GLY A 44 -3.65 0.12 2.05
CA GLY A 44 -4.90 0.77 1.67
C GLY A 44 -5.15 2.08 2.42
N LYS A 45 -6.43 2.40 2.61
CA LYS A 45 -6.88 3.71 3.12
C LYS A 45 -7.12 3.71 4.62
N SER A 46 -6.81 4.83 5.26
CA SER A 46 -7.20 5.09 6.65
C SER A 46 -8.68 5.45 6.76
N GLU A 47 -9.23 5.36 7.97
CA GLU A 47 -10.60 5.80 8.24
C GLU A 47 -10.81 7.29 7.94
N GLU A 48 -9.81 8.14 8.22
CA GLU A 48 -9.85 9.58 7.92
C GLU A 48 -9.93 9.85 6.43
N GLN A 49 -9.16 9.11 5.63
CA GLN A 49 -9.20 9.22 4.16
C GLN A 49 -10.59 8.82 3.63
N LEU A 50 -11.16 7.72 4.12
CA LEU A 50 -12.50 7.27 3.73
C LEU A 50 -13.59 8.28 4.11
N LYS A 51 -13.47 8.91 5.29
CA LYS A 51 -14.37 10.00 5.71
C LYS A 51 -14.28 11.22 4.79
N GLN A 52 -13.06 11.63 4.42
CA GLN A 52 -12.83 12.75 3.51
C GLN A 52 -13.39 12.49 2.11
N GLU A 53 -13.31 11.26 1.63
CA GLU A 53 -13.87 10.83 0.34
C GLU A 53 -15.38 10.56 0.37
N GLY A 54 -16.02 10.60 1.55
CA GLY A 54 -17.45 10.30 1.70
C GLY A 54 -17.80 8.82 1.47
N VAL A 55 -16.83 7.92 1.58
CA VAL A 55 -17.03 6.48 1.35
C VAL A 55 -17.67 5.85 2.59
N LYS A 56 -18.79 5.15 2.41
CA LYS A 56 -19.41 4.37 3.48
C LYS A 56 -18.56 3.13 3.78
N TYR A 57 -18.18 2.94 5.05
CA TYR A 57 -17.34 1.83 5.49
C TYR A 57 -17.84 1.20 6.79
N ARG A 58 -17.31 0.01 7.13
CA ARG A 58 -17.55 -0.70 8.39
C ARG A 58 -16.20 -0.98 9.06
N ILE A 59 -16.21 -1.15 10.38
CA ILE A 59 -15.00 -1.36 11.19
C ILE A 59 -15.07 -2.73 11.87
N GLY A 60 -13.99 -3.51 11.77
CA GLY A 60 -13.75 -4.72 12.57
C GLY A 60 -12.44 -4.57 13.32
N LYS A 61 -12.40 -4.91 14.61
CA LYS A 61 -11.21 -4.82 15.47
C LYS A 61 -11.12 -6.07 16.34
N PHE A 62 -9.91 -6.60 16.51
CA PHE A 62 -9.63 -7.74 17.38
C PHE A 62 -8.31 -7.48 18.12
N PRO A 63 -8.27 -7.55 19.46
CA PRO A 63 -7.05 -7.30 20.21
C PRO A 63 -6.11 -8.52 20.15
N MET A 64 -4.80 -8.26 20.14
CA MET A 64 -3.79 -9.33 20.12
C MET A 64 -3.80 -10.24 21.36
N SER A 65 -4.45 -9.81 22.44
CA SER A 65 -4.51 -10.53 23.72
C SER A 65 -5.76 -11.41 23.89
N ALA A 66 -6.68 -11.45 22.92
CA ALA A 66 -7.91 -12.24 22.98
C ALA A 66 -7.74 -13.67 22.47
#